data_AF-A0A9R1CT30-F1
#
_entry.id   AF-A0A9R1CT30-F1
#
_cell.length_a   1.000
_cell.length_b   1.000
_cell.length_c   1.000
_cell.angle_alpha   90.00
_cell.angle_beta   90.00
_cell.angle_gamma   90.00
#
_symmetry.space_group_name_H-M   'P 1'
#
loop_
_entity.id
_entity.type
_entity.pdbx_description
1 polymer ?
#
loop_
_entity_poly.entity_id
_entity_poly.type
_entity_poly.pdbx_seq_one_letter_code
_entity_poly.pdbx_strand_id
1 'polypeptide(L)'
;MSDYTIYIDALPEGDWFQSLSSQLKGAELVKLQSAEAPPVVKELTSYDRPDIILLRDGDPVLVLEKTGHVPTGKNPLQRVARMVKAAEMGVTGVFFTPYEAMKHGTHSGRCNANYRLIESLRRIGEVHNVEMLIPPWPSDNEYELIRDGSEDELVGAFVDQFLTNDCDPNVPAANKIRKRTQEEVERILNEHPPYERPPRSVDIADTDDYLGRIRGKLNRRPPDPLPKRSESVVCTFDMSPSSCRRVDPYGGAQFVYDYLYCRTGPSRSERRRNLVLQIPRVPKETWLDKNPYKPQNKSSLWYKCADAIELEDAVLTDLEQYRQS
;
A
#
# COMPACT_ATOMS: atom_id res chain seq x y z
N MET A 1 0.97 34.47 -2.53
CA MET A 1 1.59 33.19 -2.93
C MET A 1 1.15 32.19 -1.91
N SER A 2 0.65 31.03 -2.32
CA SER A 2 0.39 29.94 -1.37
C SER A 2 1.68 29.50 -0.72
N ASP A 3 1.61 29.18 0.56
CA ASP A 3 2.74 28.65 1.32
C ASP A 3 2.77 27.13 1.19
N TYR A 4 3.96 26.57 0.96
CA TYR A 4 4.16 25.14 0.80
C TYR A 4 5.06 24.61 1.93
N THR A 5 4.62 23.55 2.58
CA THR A 5 5.42 22.82 3.58
C THR A 5 5.56 21.37 3.13
N ILE A 6 6.79 20.88 3.07
CA ILE A 6 7.10 19.51 2.64
C ILE A 6 7.51 18.72 3.88
N TYR A 7 6.64 17.79 4.30
CA TYR A 7 6.98 16.83 5.33
C TYR A 7 7.68 15.62 4.72
N ILE A 8 8.81 15.23 5.30
CA ILE A 8 9.72 14.25 4.71
C ILE A 8 10.12 13.16 5.71
N ASP A 9 10.30 11.94 5.21
CA ASP A 9 10.91 10.87 6.03
C ASP A 9 12.43 11.04 6.14
N ALA A 10 13.06 11.45 5.03
CA ALA A 10 14.50 11.67 4.94
C ALA A 10 14.84 12.87 4.05
N LEU A 11 15.96 13.53 4.38
CA LEU A 11 16.43 14.77 3.72
C LEU A 11 16.70 14.60 2.23
N PRO A 12 17.38 13.54 1.75
CA PRO A 12 17.65 13.37 0.32
C PRO A 12 16.38 13.34 -0.54
N GLU A 13 15.32 12.68 -0.05
CA GLU A 13 14.01 12.64 -0.69
C GLU A 13 13.34 14.01 -0.68
N GLY A 14 13.50 14.78 0.41
CA GLY A 14 13.02 16.16 0.51
C GLY A 14 13.70 17.09 -0.50
N ASP A 15 15.02 17.08 -0.55
CA ASP A 15 15.82 17.89 -1.48
C ASP A 15 15.48 17.54 -2.94
N TRP A 16 15.37 16.24 -3.24
CA TRP A 16 14.93 15.75 -4.54
C TRP A 16 13.53 16.28 -4.89
N PHE A 17 12.54 16.11 -4.02
CA PHE A 17 11.17 16.54 -4.28
C PHE A 17 11.07 18.06 -4.46
N GLN A 18 11.80 18.83 -3.63
CA GLN A 18 11.87 20.28 -3.74
C GLN A 18 12.47 20.73 -5.08
N SER A 19 13.39 19.96 -5.66
CA SER A 19 14.01 20.26 -6.95
C SER A 19 13.08 20.03 -8.16
N LEU A 20 11.98 19.28 -7.99
CA LEU A 20 11.06 18.94 -9.08
C LEU A 20 10.27 20.12 -9.64
N SER A 21 10.10 21.20 -8.87
CA SER A 21 9.43 22.42 -9.34
C SER A 21 10.03 23.66 -8.70
N SER A 22 10.18 24.72 -9.51
CA SER A 22 10.64 26.03 -9.03
C SER A 22 9.73 26.64 -7.96
N GLN A 23 8.45 26.24 -7.92
CA GLN A 23 7.47 26.71 -6.93
C GLN A 23 7.76 26.20 -5.52
N LEU A 24 8.53 25.11 -5.40
CA LEU A 24 8.90 24.52 -4.11
C LEU A 24 10.22 25.07 -3.54
N LYS A 25 10.97 25.89 -4.29
CA LYS A 25 12.33 26.35 -3.91
C LYS A 25 12.42 27.03 -2.54
N GLY A 26 11.33 27.64 -2.07
CA GLY A 26 11.23 28.28 -0.75
C GLY A 26 10.45 27.49 0.29
N ALA A 27 9.92 26.32 -0.07
CA ALA A 27 9.11 25.50 0.82
C ALA A 27 9.94 25.00 2.01
N GLU A 28 9.34 25.01 3.20
CA GLU A 28 9.99 24.47 4.40
C GLU A 28 10.03 22.94 4.34
N LEU A 29 11.19 22.35 4.67
CA LEU A 29 11.35 20.91 4.83
C LEU A 29 11.23 20.53 6.31
N VAL A 30 10.22 19.72 6.65
CA VAL A 30 9.93 19.31 8.04
C VAL A 30 9.98 17.79 8.17
N LYS A 31 10.66 17.25 9.18
CA LYS A 31 10.68 15.79 9.40
C LYS A 31 9.30 15.29 9.85
N LEU A 32 8.83 14.18 9.27
CA LEU A 32 7.57 13.52 9.66
C LEU A 32 7.51 13.14 11.14
N GLN A 33 8.65 12.83 11.75
CA GLN A 33 8.76 12.48 13.17
C GLN A 33 8.79 13.69 14.11
N SER A 34 8.61 14.92 13.60
CA SER A 34 8.57 16.10 14.45
C SER A 34 7.41 16.01 15.46
N ALA A 35 7.68 16.29 16.74
CA ALA A 35 6.64 16.37 17.77
C ALA A 35 5.55 17.40 17.42
N GLU A 36 5.97 18.44 16.68
CA GLU A 36 5.16 19.56 16.22
C GLU A 36 4.39 19.26 14.93
N ALA A 37 4.48 18.05 14.37
CA ALA A 37 3.71 17.68 13.19
C ALA A 37 2.19 17.93 13.43
N PRO A 38 1.50 18.63 12.52
CA PRO A 38 0.10 18.98 12.69
C PRO A 38 -0.77 17.72 12.68
N PRO A 39 -2.00 17.78 13.23
CA PRO A 39 -2.90 16.63 13.28
C PRO A 39 -3.10 15.94 11.94
N VAL A 40 -3.16 16.69 10.83
CA VAL A 40 -3.35 16.14 9.50
C VAL A 40 -2.19 15.27 9.02
N VAL A 41 -0.95 15.63 9.36
CA VAL A 41 0.25 14.83 9.05
C VAL A 41 0.32 13.59 9.94
N LYS A 42 -0.04 13.72 11.22
CA LYS A 42 -0.16 12.58 12.14
C LYS A 42 -1.21 11.58 11.66
N GLU A 43 -2.32 12.07 11.11
CA GLU A 43 -3.37 11.21 10.55
C GLU A 43 -2.89 10.51 9.27
N LEU A 44 -2.25 11.23 8.33
CA LEU A 44 -1.68 10.65 7.10
C LEU A 44 -0.61 9.58 7.37
N THR A 45 0.11 9.70 8.48
CA THR A 45 1.16 8.74 8.89
C THR A 45 0.65 7.61 9.80
N SER A 46 -0.64 7.58 10.12
CA SER A 46 -1.22 6.61 11.08
C SER A 46 -1.20 5.16 10.61
N TYR A 47 -1.04 4.90 9.30
CA TYR A 47 -0.90 3.55 8.76
C TYR A 47 0.58 3.17 8.57
N ASP A 48 1.31 3.98 7.82
CA ASP A 48 2.77 3.95 7.69
C ASP A 48 3.24 5.33 7.18
N ARG A 49 4.53 5.62 7.34
CA ARG A 49 5.10 6.91 6.90
C ARG A 49 5.39 6.89 5.39
N PRO A 50 4.81 7.79 4.57
CA PRO A 50 5.26 8.02 3.20
C PRO A 50 6.61 8.75 3.18
N ASP A 51 7.26 8.81 2.02
CA ASP A 51 8.50 9.57 1.88
C ASP A 51 8.25 11.09 1.91
N ILE A 52 7.15 11.54 1.28
CA ILE A 52 6.77 12.95 1.16
C ILE A 52 5.27 13.15 1.45
N ILE A 53 4.95 14.20 2.21
CA ILE A 53 3.61 14.82 2.28
C ILE A 53 3.77 16.30 1.98
N LEU A 54 3.07 16.80 0.96
CA LEU A 54 3.02 18.22 0.65
C LEU A 54 1.76 18.85 1.23
N LEU A 55 1.94 19.87 2.06
CA LEU A 55 0.87 20.77 2.46
C LEU A 55 0.92 22.06 1.65
N ARG A 56 -0.27 22.58 1.33
CA ARG A 56 -0.47 23.92 0.77
C ARG A 56 -1.37 24.69 1.72
N ASP A 57 -0.87 25.80 2.25
CA ASP A 57 -1.61 26.64 3.20
C ASP A 57 -2.15 25.83 4.42
N GLY A 58 -1.43 24.76 4.80
CA GLY A 58 -1.78 23.84 5.89
C GLY A 58 -2.60 22.61 5.50
N ASP A 59 -3.17 22.57 4.28
CA ASP A 59 -4.00 21.46 3.80
C ASP A 59 -3.17 20.46 2.97
N PRO A 60 -3.37 19.14 3.15
CA PRO A 60 -2.62 18.13 2.42
C PRO A 60 -3.12 18.03 0.98
N VAL A 61 -2.21 18.21 0.02
CA VAL A 61 -2.55 18.18 -1.40
C VAL A 61 -1.93 16.99 -2.14
N LEU A 62 -0.81 16.46 -1.65
CA LEU A 62 -0.10 15.36 -2.29
C LEU A 62 0.62 14.48 -1.25
N VAL A 63 0.51 13.16 -1.42
CA VAL A 63 1.40 12.18 -0.78
C VAL A 63 2.19 11.48 -1.86
N LEU A 64 3.51 11.39 -1.68
CA LEU A 64 4.39 10.72 -2.63
C LEU A 64 5.26 9.66 -1.93
N GLU A 65 5.29 8.49 -2.56
CA GLU A 65 6.16 7.37 -2.23
C GLU A 65 7.15 7.16 -3.37
N LYS A 66 8.44 7.09 -3.05
CA LYS A 66 9.52 6.84 -4.01
C LYS A 66 10.27 5.58 -3.65
N THR A 67 10.46 4.71 -4.64
CA THR A 67 11.28 3.52 -4.43
C THR A 67 12.06 3.17 -5.68
N GLY A 68 13.39 3.11 -5.54
CA GLY A 68 14.28 2.53 -6.55
C GLY A 68 14.64 1.09 -6.24
N HIS A 69 13.86 0.42 -5.37
CA HIS A 69 14.12 -0.99 -5.03
C HIS A 69 13.67 -1.89 -6.18
N VAL A 70 14.48 -2.89 -6.50
CA VAL A 70 14.11 -3.94 -7.46
C VAL A 70 12.75 -4.53 -7.05
N PRO A 71 11.77 -4.58 -7.96
CA PRO A 71 10.38 -4.86 -7.61
C PRO A 71 10.15 -6.37 -7.38
N THR A 72 10.80 -6.91 -6.36
CA THR A 72 10.82 -8.34 -6.04
C THR A 72 9.90 -8.67 -4.87
N GLY A 73 9.19 -9.79 -5.01
CA GLY A 73 8.40 -10.36 -3.93
C GLY A 73 7.27 -9.45 -3.48
N LYS A 74 7.14 -9.27 -2.17
CA LYS A 74 6.02 -8.53 -1.55
C LYS A 74 6.42 -7.13 -1.09
N ASN A 75 7.69 -6.73 -1.19
CA ASN A 75 8.19 -5.49 -0.59
C ASN A 75 7.45 -4.24 -1.10
N PRO A 76 7.19 -4.07 -2.41
CA PRO A 76 6.41 -2.93 -2.89
C PRO A 76 4.96 -2.90 -2.39
N LEU A 77 4.34 -4.08 -2.19
CA LEU A 77 2.93 -4.22 -1.81
C LEU A 77 2.61 -3.64 -0.43
N GLN A 78 3.61 -3.30 0.37
CA GLN A 78 3.44 -3.00 1.79
C GLN A 78 3.44 -1.51 2.05
N ARG A 79 4.11 -0.78 1.15
CA ARG A 79 4.03 0.67 1.05
C ARG A 79 2.64 1.11 0.60
N VAL A 80 1.80 0.21 0.09
CA VAL A 80 0.40 0.50 -0.31
C VAL A 80 -0.43 1.05 0.85
N ALA A 81 -0.15 0.67 2.10
CA ALA A 81 -0.87 1.22 3.26
C ALA A 81 -0.76 2.77 3.34
N ARG A 82 0.37 3.34 2.88
CA ARG A 82 0.61 4.79 2.81
C ARG A 82 -0.34 5.45 1.82
N MET A 83 -0.53 4.84 0.65
CA MET A 83 -1.45 5.32 -0.39
C MET A 83 -2.91 5.13 0.00
N VAL A 84 -3.25 4.04 0.69
CA VAL A 84 -4.61 3.86 1.24
C VAL A 84 -4.96 5.01 2.17
N LYS A 85 -4.03 5.39 3.06
CA LYS A 85 -4.32 6.46 4.02
C LYS A 85 -4.47 7.83 3.33
N ALA A 86 -3.65 8.12 2.33
CA ALA A 86 -3.82 9.30 1.48
C ALA A 86 -5.20 9.30 0.81
N ALA A 87 -5.61 8.17 0.25
CA ALA A 87 -6.89 8.02 -0.43
C ALA A 87 -8.10 8.21 0.51
N GLU A 88 -8.05 7.61 1.68
CA GLU A 88 -9.08 7.77 2.73
C GLU A 88 -9.24 9.22 3.19
N MET A 89 -8.22 10.06 2.99
CA MET A 89 -8.22 11.49 3.30
C MET A 89 -8.49 12.38 2.08
N GLY A 90 -8.78 11.79 0.92
CA GLY A 90 -9.04 12.53 -0.32
C GLY A 90 -7.79 13.20 -0.91
N VAL A 91 -6.59 12.75 -0.55
CA VAL A 91 -5.32 13.35 -0.97
C VAL A 91 -4.75 12.59 -2.18
N THR A 92 -4.37 13.32 -3.22
CA THR A 92 -3.72 12.75 -4.41
C THR A 92 -2.48 11.95 -4.02
N GLY A 93 -2.34 10.74 -4.56
CA GLY A 93 -1.21 9.85 -4.31
C GLY A 93 -0.32 9.68 -5.54
N VAL A 94 0.99 9.67 -5.34
CA VAL A 94 1.99 9.31 -6.35
C VAL A 94 2.86 8.17 -5.82
N PHE A 95 2.93 7.06 -6.55
CA PHE A 95 3.79 5.92 -6.23
C PHE A 95 4.85 5.76 -7.33
N PHE A 96 6.01 6.40 -7.16
CA PHE A 96 7.11 6.38 -8.12
C PHE A 96 7.98 5.14 -7.90
N THR A 97 7.91 4.19 -8.83
CA THR A 97 8.50 2.84 -8.67
C THR A 97 8.97 2.26 -9.99
N PRO A 98 9.99 1.40 -10.00
CA PRO A 98 10.34 0.62 -11.18
C PRO A 98 9.27 -0.43 -11.49
N TYR A 99 8.94 -0.55 -12.77
CA TYR A 99 8.08 -1.60 -13.31
C TYR A 99 8.90 -2.83 -13.71
N GLU A 100 10.19 -2.63 -13.92
CA GLU A 100 11.18 -3.68 -14.07
C GLU A 100 12.53 -3.19 -13.54
N ALA A 101 13.35 -4.12 -13.05
CA ALA A 101 14.73 -3.83 -12.67
C ALA A 101 15.57 -5.12 -12.63
N MET A 102 16.89 -4.97 -12.82
CA MET A 102 17.86 -6.02 -12.65
C MET A 102 18.02 -6.35 -11.16
N LYS A 103 17.85 -7.63 -10.80
CA LYS A 103 18.25 -8.13 -9.48
C LYS A 103 19.70 -8.56 -9.51
N HIS A 104 20.48 -8.03 -8.59
CA HIS A 104 21.87 -8.44 -8.37
C HIS A 104 22.00 -9.52 -7.29
N GLY A 105 22.95 -10.44 -7.45
CA GLY A 105 23.26 -11.50 -6.47
C GLY A 105 23.16 -12.92 -7.01
N THR A 106 23.02 -13.91 -6.12
CA THR A 106 23.07 -15.36 -6.46
C THR A 106 22.00 -15.83 -7.45
N HIS A 107 20.87 -15.10 -7.51
CA HIS A 107 19.81 -15.32 -8.49
C HIS A 107 19.63 -14.03 -9.27
N SER A 108 20.61 -13.69 -10.10
CA SER A 108 20.57 -12.49 -10.93
C SER A 108 19.54 -12.63 -12.03
N GLY A 109 18.90 -11.52 -12.37
CA GLY A 109 17.95 -11.48 -13.47
C GLY A 109 16.92 -10.37 -13.34
N ARG A 110 16.31 -10.05 -14.49
CA ARG A 110 15.21 -9.10 -14.60
C ARG A 110 14.06 -9.51 -13.68
N CYS A 111 13.56 -8.56 -12.91
CA CYS A 111 12.37 -8.69 -12.08
C CYS A 111 11.33 -7.68 -12.53
N ASN A 112 10.10 -8.13 -12.76
CA ASN A 112 8.97 -7.26 -13.09
C ASN A 112 8.17 -6.92 -11.84
N ALA A 113 7.59 -5.74 -11.83
CA ALA A 113 6.60 -5.35 -10.84
C ALA A 113 5.41 -6.29 -10.87
N ASN A 114 4.88 -6.58 -9.68
CA ASN A 114 3.67 -7.35 -9.56
C ASN A 114 2.50 -6.50 -10.03
N TYR A 115 1.83 -6.89 -11.12
CA TYR A 115 0.63 -6.23 -11.64
C TYR A 115 -0.39 -5.90 -10.55
N ARG A 116 -0.52 -6.76 -9.53
CA ARG A 116 -1.47 -6.57 -8.41
C ARG A 116 -1.15 -5.32 -7.58
N LEU A 117 0.11 -4.88 -7.52
CA LEU A 117 0.46 -3.57 -6.94
C LEU A 117 -0.24 -2.46 -7.71
N ILE A 118 -0.01 -2.42 -9.02
CA ILE A 118 -0.47 -1.36 -9.92
C ILE A 118 -2.00 -1.32 -9.92
N GLU A 119 -2.63 -2.47 -10.13
CA GLU A 119 -4.08 -2.56 -10.15
C GLU A 119 -4.68 -2.22 -8.78
N SER A 120 -4.05 -2.59 -7.66
CA SER A 120 -4.57 -2.21 -6.35
C SER A 120 -4.54 -0.70 -6.12
N LEU A 121 -3.50 0.01 -6.56
CA LEU A 121 -3.41 1.47 -6.47
C LEU A 121 -4.45 2.15 -7.37
N ARG A 122 -4.68 1.63 -8.58
CA ARG A 122 -5.75 2.09 -9.48
C ARG A 122 -7.13 1.92 -8.83
N ARG A 123 -7.39 0.76 -8.24
CA ARG A 123 -8.65 0.45 -7.53
C ARG A 123 -8.83 1.29 -6.27
N ILE A 124 -7.74 1.62 -5.54
CA ILE A 124 -7.78 2.57 -4.42
C ILE A 124 -8.27 3.94 -4.91
N GLY A 125 -7.69 4.45 -6.00
CA GLY A 125 -8.11 5.73 -6.59
C GLY A 125 -9.58 5.75 -7.03
N GLU A 126 -10.02 4.70 -7.74
CA GLU A 126 -11.42 4.54 -8.15
C GLU A 126 -12.39 4.53 -6.95
N VAL A 127 -12.08 3.74 -5.92
CA VAL A 127 -12.97 3.53 -4.76
C VAL A 127 -13.12 4.81 -3.93
N HIS A 128 -12.06 5.61 -3.81
CA HIS A 128 -12.05 6.84 -3.01
C HIS A 128 -12.28 8.10 -3.85
N ASN A 129 -12.46 7.97 -5.16
CA ASN A 129 -12.57 9.09 -6.10
C ASN A 129 -11.42 10.10 -5.94
N VAL A 130 -10.20 9.59 -5.96
CA VAL A 130 -8.96 10.35 -5.78
C VAL A 130 -7.93 9.89 -6.81
N GLU A 131 -7.07 10.80 -7.24
CA GLU A 131 -6.04 10.45 -8.20
C GLU A 131 -4.93 9.62 -7.53
N MET A 132 -4.61 8.48 -8.15
CA MET A 132 -3.50 7.61 -7.77
C MET A 132 -2.61 7.36 -8.99
N LEU A 133 -1.51 8.11 -9.08
CA LEU A 133 -0.56 8.03 -10.19
C LEU A 133 0.60 7.11 -9.85
N ILE A 134 1.08 6.37 -10.85
CA ILE A 134 2.13 5.37 -10.68
C ILE A 134 3.20 5.59 -11.76
N PRO A 135 3.90 6.74 -11.75
CA PRO A 135 4.92 7.03 -12.74
C PRO A 135 5.98 5.91 -12.74
N PRO A 136 6.37 5.39 -13.92
CA PRO A 136 7.39 4.35 -13.99
C PRO A 136 8.76 4.96 -13.77
N TRP A 137 9.56 4.36 -12.89
CA TRP A 137 11.01 4.57 -12.86
C TRP A 137 11.62 3.76 -14.03
N PRO A 138 12.24 4.41 -15.01
CA PRO A 138 12.73 3.73 -16.20
C PRO A 138 14.01 2.92 -15.93
N SER A 139 14.18 1.86 -16.70
CA SER A 139 15.42 1.10 -16.77
C SER A 139 16.02 1.13 -18.18
N ASP A 140 17.32 0.86 -18.29
CA ASP A 140 17.99 0.69 -19.57
C ASP A 140 17.75 -0.70 -20.18
N ASN A 141 18.45 -1.00 -21.28
CA ASN A 141 18.34 -2.28 -22.00
C ASN A 141 18.91 -3.47 -21.21
N GLU A 142 19.70 -3.22 -20.16
CA GLU A 142 20.19 -4.23 -19.22
C GLU A 142 19.31 -4.32 -17.97
N TYR A 143 18.19 -3.59 -17.96
CA TYR A 143 17.27 -3.47 -16.83
C TYR A 143 17.88 -2.77 -15.61
N GLU A 144 19.00 -2.06 -15.76
CA GLU A 144 19.53 -1.21 -14.71
C GLU A 144 18.68 0.05 -14.59
N LEU A 145 18.42 0.48 -13.37
CA LEU A 145 17.63 1.69 -13.13
C LEU A 145 18.41 2.92 -13.58
N ILE A 146 17.77 3.75 -14.40
CA ILE A 146 18.32 5.03 -14.84
C ILE A 146 18.35 6.00 -13.65
N ARG A 147 19.49 6.69 -13.49
CA ARG A 147 19.80 7.59 -12.35
C ARG A 147 20.56 8.85 -12.78
N ASP A 148 20.34 9.28 -14.02
CA ASP A 148 21.01 10.43 -14.62
C ASP A 148 20.17 11.73 -14.54
N GLY A 149 19.03 11.67 -13.86
CA GLY A 149 18.05 12.73 -13.72
C GLY A 149 16.90 12.63 -14.72
N SER A 150 17.04 11.85 -15.81
CA SER A 150 15.96 11.67 -16.78
C SER A 150 14.78 10.86 -16.21
N GLU A 151 15.02 10.05 -15.16
CA GLU A 151 13.95 9.35 -14.44
C GLU A 151 12.94 10.31 -13.80
N ASP A 152 13.37 11.53 -13.49
CA ASP A 152 12.56 12.53 -12.79
C ASP A 152 11.70 13.36 -13.73
N GLU A 153 11.97 13.38 -15.03
CA GLU A 153 11.31 14.28 -15.99
C GLU A 153 9.78 14.20 -15.94
N LEU A 154 9.23 12.98 -15.90
CA LEU A 154 7.78 12.80 -15.94
C LEU A 154 7.11 13.11 -14.61
N VAL A 155 7.71 12.73 -13.49
CA VAL A 155 7.18 13.04 -12.15
C VAL A 155 7.35 14.52 -11.84
N GLY A 156 8.47 15.13 -12.24
CA GLY A 156 8.70 16.57 -12.14
C GLY A 156 7.74 17.38 -12.98
N ALA A 157 7.50 16.99 -14.24
CA ALA A 157 6.47 17.61 -15.08
C ALA A 157 5.07 17.50 -14.45
N PHE A 158 4.75 16.38 -13.80
CA PHE A 158 3.51 16.26 -13.05
C PHE A 158 3.45 17.22 -11.87
N VAL A 159 4.46 17.22 -11.00
CA VAL A 159 4.49 18.10 -9.81
C VAL A 159 4.39 19.56 -10.22
N ASP A 160 5.17 20.02 -11.20
CA ASP A 160 5.15 21.41 -11.64
C ASP A 160 3.78 21.83 -12.22
N GLN A 161 3.18 20.98 -13.07
CA GLN A 161 1.86 21.25 -13.63
C GLN A 161 0.77 21.18 -12.57
N PHE A 162 0.85 20.22 -11.64
CA PHE A 162 -0.08 20.05 -10.53
C PHE A 162 -0.12 21.30 -9.65
N LEU A 163 1.05 21.83 -9.25
CA LEU A 163 1.14 23.04 -8.45
C LEU A 163 0.67 24.29 -9.22
N THR A 164 0.99 24.37 -10.51
CA THR A 164 0.51 25.45 -11.39
C THR A 164 -1.01 25.42 -11.56
N ASN A 165 -1.59 24.23 -11.59
CA ASN A 165 -3.02 23.99 -11.76
C ASN A 165 -3.78 23.92 -10.43
N ASP A 166 -3.40 24.76 -9.46
CA ASP A 166 -4.07 24.88 -8.17
C ASP A 166 -4.18 23.55 -7.37
N CYS A 167 -3.20 22.66 -7.53
CA CYS A 167 -3.23 21.31 -6.94
C CYS A 167 -4.38 20.43 -7.46
N ASP A 168 -4.90 20.68 -8.66
CA ASP A 168 -5.79 19.77 -9.37
C ASP A 168 -4.94 18.80 -10.23
N PRO A 169 -5.05 17.46 -10.02
CA PRO A 169 -4.28 16.46 -10.74
C PRO A 169 -4.67 16.30 -12.22
N ASN A 170 -5.71 16.98 -12.71
CA ASN A 170 -6.15 16.94 -14.10
C ASN A 170 -5.24 17.73 -15.05
N VAL A 171 -3.99 17.27 -15.15
CA VAL A 171 -2.93 17.90 -15.95
C VAL A 171 -2.40 16.97 -17.05
N PRO A 172 -1.81 17.50 -18.13
CA PRO A 172 -1.27 16.69 -19.22
C PRO A 172 -0.25 15.63 -18.78
N ALA A 173 0.62 15.94 -17.81
CA ALA A 173 1.59 14.98 -17.28
C ALA A 173 0.92 13.78 -16.57
N ALA A 174 -0.19 13.99 -15.86
CA ALA A 174 -0.98 12.91 -15.26
C ALA A 174 -1.54 11.97 -16.35
N ASN A 175 -2.07 12.52 -17.44
CA ASN A 175 -2.53 11.73 -18.59
C ASN A 175 -1.40 10.89 -19.20
N LYS A 176 -0.19 11.46 -19.32
CA LYS A 176 0.99 10.73 -19.81
C LYS A 176 1.41 9.61 -18.86
N ILE A 177 1.34 9.83 -17.54
CA ILE A 177 1.58 8.79 -16.54
C ILE A 177 0.57 7.66 -16.69
N ARG A 178 -0.75 7.96 -16.71
CA ARG A 178 -1.80 6.95 -16.88
C ARG A 178 -1.60 6.12 -18.14
N LYS A 179 -1.28 6.77 -19.27
CA LYS A 179 -0.99 6.08 -20.53
C LYS A 179 0.20 5.13 -20.41
N ARG A 180 1.33 5.58 -19.85
CA ARG A 180 2.51 4.73 -19.65
C ARG A 180 2.23 3.58 -18.69
N THR A 181 1.50 3.82 -17.61
CA THR A 181 1.08 2.77 -16.68
C THR A 181 0.26 1.70 -17.40
N GLN A 182 -0.68 2.09 -18.27
CA GLN A 182 -1.48 1.15 -19.04
C GLN A 182 -0.63 0.32 -20.01
N GLU A 183 0.28 0.96 -20.75
CA GLU A 183 1.22 0.28 -21.67
C GLU A 183 2.09 -0.75 -20.91
N GLU A 184 2.60 -0.38 -19.74
CA GLU A 184 3.40 -1.28 -18.91
C GLU A 184 2.58 -2.43 -18.29
N VAL A 185 1.32 -2.17 -17.91
CA VAL A 185 0.40 -3.22 -17.44
C VAL A 185 0.19 -4.26 -18.54
N GLU A 186 -0.11 -3.82 -19.76
CA GLU A 186 -0.29 -4.71 -20.91
C GLU A 186 0.97 -5.54 -21.17
N ARG A 187 2.15 -4.91 -21.13
CA ARG A 187 3.43 -5.61 -21.24
C ARG A 187 3.61 -6.67 -20.14
N ILE A 188 3.42 -6.29 -18.87
CA ILE A 188 3.60 -7.18 -17.72
C ILE A 188 2.66 -8.38 -17.80
N LEU A 189 1.39 -8.19 -18.17
CA LEU A 189 0.42 -9.28 -18.28
C LEU A 189 0.72 -10.22 -19.46
N ASN A 190 1.21 -9.68 -20.57
CA ASN A 190 1.66 -10.49 -21.71
C ASN A 190 2.88 -11.35 -21.36
N GLU A 191 3.83 -10.80 -20.61
CA GLU A 191 5.03 -11.54 -20.17
C GLU A 191 4.76 -12.49 -18.99
N HIS A 192 3.83 -12.14 -18.09
CA HIS A 192 3.52 -12.88 -16.86
C HIS A 192 2.00 -13.11 -16.68
N PRO A 193 1.33 -13.89 -17.55
CA PRO A 193 -0.12 -14.14 -17.47
C PRO A 193 -0.65 -14.62 -16.11
N PRO A 194 0.10 -15.40 -15.28
CA PRO A 194 -0.37 -15.78 -13.94
C PRO A 194 -0.64 -14.60 -12.99
N TYR A 195 -0.24 -13.38 -13.33
CA TYR A 195 -0.54 -12.20 -12.54
C TYR A 195 -2.00 -11.77 -12.54
N GLU A 196 -2.78 -12.18 -13.55
CA GLU A 196 -4.23 -11.88 -13.63
C GLU A 196 -5.06 -12.60 -12.56
N ARG A 197 -4.58 -13.73 -12.05
CA ARG A 197 -5.30 -14.56 -11.08
C ARG A 197 -4.86 -14.23 -9.65
N PRO A 198 -5.58 -14.60 -8.59
CA PRO A 198 -5.04 -14.54 -7.24
C PRO A 198 -3.73 -15.35 -7.13
N PRO A 199 -2.72 -14.86 -6.36
CA PRO A 199 -1.49 -15.64 -6.15
C PRO A 199 -1.80 -16.88 -5.30
N ARG A 200 -0.92 -17.90 -5.30
CA ARG A 200 -1.11 -19.16 -4.54
C ARG A 200 -1.38 -18.97 -3.04
N SER A 201 -0.95 -17.86 -2.46
CA SER A 201 -1.19 -17.49 -1.06
C SER A 201 -2.55 -16.82 -0.83
N VAL A 202 -3.42 -16.74 -1.83
CA VAL A 202 -4.76 -16.17 -1.74
C VAL A 202 -5.74 -17.17 -2.32
N ASP A 203 -6.72 -17.52 -1.51
CA ASP A 203 -7.86 -18.36 -1.90
C ASP A 203 -9.15 -17.55 -1.80
N ILE A 204 -10.09 -17.77 -2.71
CA ILE A 204 -11.41 -17.15 -2.69
C ILE A 204 -12.43 -18.29 -2.64
N ALA A 205 -13.13 -18.41 -1.53
CA ALA A 205 -14.01 -19.53 -1.24
C ALA A 205 -15.36 -19.06 -0.72
N ASP A 206 -16.35 -19.95 -0.79
CA ASP A 206 -17.63 -19.75 -0.11
C ASP A 206 -17.41 -19.60 1.41
N THR A 207 -18.11 -18.64 2.01
CA THR A 207 -17.93 -18.33 3.44
C THR A 207 -18.38 -19.48 4.33
N ASP A 208 -19.44 -20.21 3.98
CA ASP A 208 -19.90 -21.36 4.76
C ASP A 208 -18.93 -22.53 4.67
N ASP A 209 -18.34 -22.78 3.49
CA ASP A 209 -17.27 -23.76 3.31
C ASP A 209 -16.04 -23.42 4.16
N TYR A 210 -15.62 -22.16 4.15
CA TYR A 210 -14.53 -21.68 5.01
C TYR A 210 -14.84 -21.93 6.49
N LEU A 211 -16.05 -21.55 6.95
CA LEU A 211 -16.46 -21.75 8.34
C LEU A 211 -16.56 -23.23 8.71
N GLY A 212 -17.00 -24.09 7.79
CA GLY A 212 -17.01 -25.55 7.93
C GLY A 212 -15.61 -26.12 8.18
N ARG A 213 -14.62 -25.68 7.39
CA ARG A 213 -13.21 -26.06 7.57
C ARG A 213 -12.66 -25.63 8.93
N ILE A 214 -12.99 -24.41 9.39
CA ILE A 214 -12.56 -23.92 10.71
C ILE A 214 -13.18 -24.72 11.84
N ARG A 215 -14.48 -25.06 11.74
CA ARG A 215 -15.18 -25.90 12.74
C ARG A 215 -14.48 -27.25 12.90
N GLY A 216 -14.14 -27.89 11.77
CA GLY A 216 -13.41 -29.15 11.77
C GLY A 216 -12.00 -29.01 12.36
N LYS A 217 -11.27 -27.95 12.01
CA LYS A 217 -9.90 -27.69 12.50
C LYS A 217 -9.84 -27.48 14.01
N LEU A 218 -10.73 -26.65 14.56
CA LEU A 218 -10.65 -26.21 15.96
C LEU A 218 -11.44 -27.10 16.94
N ASN A 219 -12.21 -28.08 16.44
CA ASN A 219 -13.12 -28.91 17.25
C ASN A 219 -14.04 -28.09 18.18
N ARG A 220 -14.36 -26.85 17.79
CA ARG A 220 -15.23 -25.93 18.54
C ARG A 220 -16.01 -25.06 17.56
N ARG A 221 -17.12 -24.48 18.03
CA ARG A 221 -17.83 -23.46 17.24
C ARG A 221 -16.87 -22.28 16.99
N PRO A 222 -16.75 -21.79 15.74
CA PRO A 222 -15.98 -20.60 15.46
C PRO A 222 -16.53 -19.43 16.28
N PRO A 223 -15.66 -18.51 16.73
CA PRO A 223 -16.10 -17.30 17.44
C PRO A 223 -16.94 -16.40 16.51
N ASP A 224 -17.54 -15.36 17.10
CA ASP A 224 -18.61 -14.49 16.56
C ASP A 224 -18.64 -14.34 15.03
N PRO A 225 -19.83 -14.34 14.42
CA PRO A 225 -19.97 -14.51 12.99
C PRO A 225 -19.22 -13.39 12.24
N LEU A 226 -18.39 -13.81 11.28
CA LEU A 226 -17.94 -12.94 10.20
C LEU A 226 -19.13 -12.15 9.64
N PRO A 227 -18.90 -10.93 9.10
CA PRO A 227 -19.93 -10.23 8.37
C PRO A 227 -20.59 -11.16 7.34
N LYS A 228 -21.93 -11.11 7.26
CA LYS A 228 -22.72 -11.98 6.38
C LYS A 228 -22.43 -11.62 4.92
N ARG A 229 -21.50 -12.36 4.31
CA ARG A 229 -21.10 -12.29 2.91
C ARG A 229 -20.99 -13.72 2.39
N SER A 230 -21.27 -13.94 1.11
CA SER A 230 -21.26 -15.29 0.52
C SER A 230 -19.85 -15.81 0.27
N GLU A 231 -18.88 -14.93 0.09
CA GLU A 231 -17.49 -15.31 -0.19
C GLU A 231 -16.50 -14.67 0.79
N SER A 232 -15.42 -15.40 1.05
CA SER A 232 -14.27 -14.99 1.84
C SER A 232 -12.99 -15.06 1.01
N VAL A 233 -12.19 -14.00 1.06
CA VAL A 233 -10.81 -13.98 0.56
C VAL A 233 -9.90 -14.37 1.72
N VAL A 234 -9.22 -15.51 1.59
CA VAL A 234 -8.29 -16.04 2.60
C VAL A 234 -6.86 -15.81 2.14
N CYS A 235 -6.15 -14.93 2.82
CA CYS A 235 -4.77 -14.57 2.53
C CYS A 235 -3.81 -15.28 3.50
N THR A 236 -3.02 -16.23 3.01
CA THR A 236 -2.06 -16.98 3.82
C THR A 236 -0.72 -16.22 3.95
N PHE A 237 -0.30 -16.00 5.19
CA PHE A 237 1.00 -15.44 5.55
C PHE A 237 1.86 -16.51 6.20
N ASP A 238 3.00 -16.79 5.56
CA ASP A 238 3.92 -17.81 6.04
C ASP A 238 4.79 -17.26 7.18
N MET A 239 4.24 -17.33 8.40
CA MET A 239 4.94 -17.01 9.64
C MET A 239 5.08 -18.25 10.51
N SER A 240 6.09 -18.24 11.37
CA SER A 240 6.33 -19.21 12.44
C SER A 240 6.35 -18.48 13.79
N PRO A 241 6.29 -19.18 14.93
CA PRO A 241 6.40 -18.54 16.24
C PRO A 241 7.68 -17.72 16.38
N SER A 242 8.81 -18.20 15.81
CA SER A 242 10.09 -17.48 15.77
C SER A 242 10.10 -16.25 14.87
N SER A 243 9.24 -16.18 13.85
CA SER A 243 9.18 -15.10 12.87
C SER A 243 7.88 -14.28 12.90
N CYS A 244 7.05 -14.47 13.93
CA CYS A 244 5.70 -13.89 14.05
C CYS A 244 5.69 -12.35 14.09
N ARG A 245 6.78 -11.69 14.54
CA ARG A 245 6.90 -10.22 14.56
C ARG A 245 7.09 -9.59 13.16
N ARG A 246 6.85 -10.32 12.07
CA ARG A 246 6.98 -9.83 10.70
C ARG A 246 5.82 -8.90 10.31
N VAL A 247 5.77 -7.72 10.94
CA VAL A 247 4.97 -6.57 10.47
C VAL A 247 5.56 -5.98 9.19
N ASP A 248 6.89 -6.05 9.08
CA ASP A 248 7.65 -5.80 7.88
C ASP A 248 8.16 -7.17 7.38
N PRO A 249 7.85 -7.57 6.15
CA PRO A 249 7.32 -6.72 5.10
C PRO A 249 5.74 -6.72 5.14
N TYR A 250 5.07 -7.77 5.61
CA TYR A 250 3.67 -8.10 5.26
C TYR A 250 2.48 -7.18 5.62
N GLY A 251 2.57 -6.27 6.61
CA GLY A 251 1.40 -5.61 7.18
C GLY A 251 0.56 -4.81 6.19
N GLY A 252 1.19 -4.09 5.26
CA GLY A 252 0.47 -3.31 4.24
C GLY A 252 -0.06 -4.14 3.06
N ALA A 253 0.48 -5.33 2.82
CA ALA A 253 0.10 -6.16 1.67
C ALA A 253 -1.36 -6.67 1.76
N GLN A 254 -1.96 -6.69 2.95
CA GLN A 254 -3.38 -7.04 3.10
C GLN A 254 -4.30 -6.05 2.38
N PHE A 255 -3.93 -4.76 2.30
CA PHE A 255 -4.73 -3.75 1.61
C PHE A 255 -4.79 -4.02 0.10
N VAL A 256 -3.71 -4.52 -0.49
CA VAL A 256 -3.70 -4.92 -1.90
C VAL A 256 -4.81 -5.92 -2.18
N TYR A 257 -4.92 -6.97 -1.36
CA TYR A 257 -5.94 -8.00 -1.56
C TYR A 257 -7.35 -7.49 -1.22
N ASP A 258 -7.47 -6.61 -0.24
CA ASP A 258 -8.73 -5.96 0.11
C ASP A 258 -9.32 -5.15 -1.06
N TYR A 259 -8.53 -4.25 -1.66
CA TYR A 259 -8.98 -3.41 -2.77
C TYR A 259 -9.18 -4.20 -4.08
N LEU A 260 -8.37 -5.23 -4.31
CA LEU A 260 -8.54 -6.07 -5.51
C LEU A 260 -9.78 -6.98 -5.42
N TYR A 261 -10.00 -7.60 -4.27
CA TYR A 261 -10.92 -8.75 -4.18
C TYR A 261 -12.13 -8.55 -3.27
N CYS A 262 -12.08 -7.61 -2.31
CA CYS A 262 -13.13 -7.44 -1.30
C CYS A 262 -13.95 -6.16 -1.49
N ARG A 263 -13.30 -4.99 -1.64
CA ARG A 263 -13.97 -3.69 -1.62
C ARG A 263 -14.79 -3.37 -2.85
N THR A 264 -15.89 -2.66 -2.61
CA THR A 264 -16.72 -1.99 -3.62
C THR A 264 -16.92 -0.51 -3.30
N GLY A 265 -16.54 -0.05 -2.10
CA GLY A 265 -16.63 1.34 -1.66
C GLY A 265 -15.57 1.71 -0.61
N PRO A 266 -15.53 2.99 -0.18
CA PRO A 266 -14.46 3.56 0.62
C PRO A 266 -14.40 3.02 2.04
N SER A 267 -15.50 2.50 2.59
CA SER A 267 -15.54 1.90 3.92
C SER A 267 -15.41 0.38 3.93
N ARG A 268 -15.01 -0.21 5.07
CA ARG A 268 -14.96 -1.67 5.25
C ARG A 268 -16.32 -2.35 5.20
N SER A 269 -17.38 -1.61 5.54
CA SER A 269 -18.76 -2.07 5.38
C SER A 269 -19.10 -2.32 3.91
N GLU A 270 -18.53 -1.52 3.01
CA GLU A 270 -18.72 -1.60 1.57
C GLU A 270 -17.75 -2.60 0.92
N ARG A 271 -17.85 -3.85 1.37
CA ARG A 271 -17.17 -4.99 0.78
C ARG A 271 -18.18 -6.05 0.36
N ARG A 272 -17.92 -6.67 -0.79
CA ARG A 272 -18.64 -7.86 -1.26
C ARG A 272 -18.10 -9.17 -0.68
N ARG A 273 -16.87 -9.19 -0.17
CA ARG A 273 -16.23 -10.37 0.44
C ARG A 273 -15.63 -10.07 1.80
N ASN A 274 -15.55 -11.10 2.64
CA ASN A 274 -14.79 -11.04 3.87
C ASN A 274 -13.29 -11.10 3.56
N LEU A 275 -12.46 -10.41 4.36
CA LEU A 275 -11.01 -10.57 4.32
C LEU A 275 -10.53 -11.35 5.55
N VAL A 276 -9.94 -12.52 5.32
CA VAL A 276 -9.35 -13.38 6.35
C VAL A 276 -7.83 -13.42 6.18
N LEU A 277 -7.08 -13.09 7.23
CA LEU A 277 -5.64 -13.27 7.26
C LEU A 277 -5.32 -14.60 7.96
N GLN A 278 -4.73 -15.55 7.24
CA GLN A 278 -4.41 -16.86 7.76
C GLN A 278 -2.92 -16.99 8.08
N ILE A 279 -2.59 -17.30 9.33
CA ILE A 279 -1.24 -17.49 9.85
C ILE A 279 -1.17 -18.87 10.54
N PRO A 280 -1.06 -19.96 9.77
CA PRO A 280 -1.47 -21.28 10.21
C PRO A 280 -0.56 -21.94 11.27
N ARG A 281 0.64 -21.41 11.50
CA ARG A 281 1.66 -21.99 12.41
C ARG A 281 1.90 -21.16 13.68
N VAL A 282 1.07 -20.15 13.93
CA VAL A 282 1.25 -19.24 15.06
C VAL A 282 0.08 -19.41 16.01
N PRO A 283 0.32 -19.79 17.29
CA PRO A 283 -0.72 -19.84 18.31
C PRO A 283 -1.22 -18.45 18.71
N LYS A 284 -2.46 -18.37 19.22
CA LYS A 284 -3.10 -17.14 19.72
C LYS A 284 -2.23 -16.37 20.71
N GLU A 285 -1.69 -17.04 21.70
CA GLU A 285 -0.86 -16.42 22.74
C GLU A 285 0.37 -15.75 22.12
N THR A 286 1.07 -16.45 21.22
CA THR A 286 2.23 -15.91 20.51
C THR A 286 1.86 -14.74 19.61
N TRP A 287 0.69 -14.78 18.96
CA TRP A 287 0.21 -13.69 18.12
C TRP A 287 -0.03 -12.42 18.92
N LEU A 288 -0.77 -12.52 20.03
CA LEU A 288 -1.13 -11.37 20.87
C LEU A 288 0.11 -10.76 21.57
N ASP A 289 1.07 -11.59 21.97
CA ASP A 289 2.36 -11.12 22.52
C ASP A 289 3.20 -10.37 21.49
N LYS A 290 3.34 -10.91 20.27
CA LYS A 290 4.27 -10.38 19.26
C LYS A 290 3.68 -9.32 18.34
N ASN A 291 2.37 -9.34 18.13
CA ASN A 291 1.62 -8.38 17.32
C ASN A 291 0.49 -7.72 18.13
N PRO A 292 0.76 -7.12 19.29
CA PRO A 292 -0.27 -6.39 20.03
C PRO A 292 -0.74 -5.21 19.19
N TYR A 293 -2.02 -4.88 19.29
CA TYR A 293 -2.50 -3.62 18.74
C TYR A 293 -1.82 -2.48 19.50
N LYS A 294 -1.13 -1.62 18.75
CA LYS A 294 -0.49 -0.41 19.26
C LYS A 294 -0.73 0.66 18.20
N PRO A 295 -1.63 1.65 18.41
CA PRO A 295 -2.06 2.58 17.36
C PRO A 295 -0.91 3.20 16.58
N GLN A 296 0.17 3.55 17.28
CA GLN A 296 1.35 4.23 16.72
C GLN A 296 2.38 3.31 16.07
N ASN A 297 2.13 1.99 16.00
CA ASN A 297 3.05 1.00 15.44
C ASN A 297 2.45 0.28 14.25
N LYS A 298 3.30 -0.21 13.34
CA LYS A 298 2.89 -1.03 12.18
C LYS A 298 2.09 -2.30 12.54
N SER A 299 2.15 -2.77 13.79
CA SER A 299 1.33 -3.91 14.24
C SER A 299 -0.16 -3.60 14.27
N SER A 300 -0.55 -2.31 14.37
CA SER A 300 -1.96 -1.90 14.28
C SER A 300 -2.59 -2.30 12.95
N LEU A 301 -1.81 -2.34 11.86
CA LEU A 301 -2.30 -2.64 10.51
C LEU A 301 -2.99 -4.00 10.42
N TRP A 302 -2.53 -5.01 11.18
CA TRP A 302 -3.17 -6.34 11.24
C TRP A 302 -4.65 -6.27 11.63
N TYR A 303 -5.00 -5.26 12.43
CA TYR A 303 -6.33 -5.10 12.99
C TYR A 303 -7.17 -4.08 12.21
N LYS A 304 -6.57 -3.27 11.34
CA LYS A 304 -7.27 -2.19 10.61
C LYS A 304 -8.19 -2.72 9.53
N CYS A 305 -7.73 -3.70 8.75
CA CYS A 305 -8.39 -4.09 7.50
C CYS A 305 -9.09 -5.45 7.58
N ALA A 306 -8.52 -6.45 8.25
CA ALA A 306 -9.08 -7.80 8.30
C ALA A 306 -10.44 -7.90 8.98
N ASP A 307 -11.29 -8.81 8.50
CA ASP A 307 -12.53 -9.22 9.18
C ASP A 307 -12.27 -10.38 10.16
N ALA A 308 -11.27 -11.21 9.89
CA ALA A 308 -10.75 -12.18 10.85
C ALA A 308 -9.25 -12.48 10.66
N ILE A 309 -8.63 -12.95 11.74
CA ILE A 309 -7.28 -13.49 11.74
C ILE A 309 -7.35 -14.97 12.14
N GLU A 310 -7.10 -15.88 11.21
CA GLU A 310 -7.03 -17.32 11.47
C GLU A 310 -5.61 -17.70 11.91
N LEU A 311 -5.50 -18.31 13.08
CA LEU A 311 -4.26 -18.76 13.71
C LEU A 311 -4.20 -20.29 13.75
N GLU A 312 -3.14 -20.85 14.34
CA GLU A 312 -2.97 -22.29 14.50
C GLU A 312 -4.13 -22.90 15.30
N ASP A 313 -4.42 -22.31 16.45
CA ASP A 313 -5.33 -22.82 17.48
C ASP A 313 -6.58 -21.94 17.68
N ALA A 314 -6.70 -20.82 16.97
CA ALA A 314 -7.79 -19.85 17.14
C ALA A 314 -8.18 -19.14 15.85
N VAL A 315 -9.34 -18.49 15.88
CA VAL A 315 -9.70 -17.42 14.95
C VAL A 315 -10.01 -16.20 15.79
N LEU A 316 -9.38 -15.07 15.48
CA LEU A 316 -9.72 -13.79 16.09
C LEU A 316 -10.76 -13.11 15.19
N THR A 317 -11.95 -12.89 15.73
CA THR A 317 -13.01 -12.06 15.16
C THR A 317 -13.22 -10.84 16.04
N ASP A 318 -14.07 -9.90 15.62
CA ASP A 318 -14.29 -8.61 16.31
C ASP A 318 -12.98 -7.91 16.67
N LEU A 319 -12.21 -7.53 15.64
CA LEU A 319 -10.86 -6.98 15.84
C LEU A 319 -10.88 -5.57 16.48
N GLU A 320 -12.05 -4.93 16.58
CA GLU A 320 -12.23 -3.63 17.26
C GLU A 320 -11.97 -3.74 18.76
N GLN A 321 -12.29 -4.88 19.39
CA GLN A 321 -12.05 -5.08 20.83
C GLN A 321 -10.57 -4.91 21.22
N TYR A 322 -9.65 -5.25 20.29
CA TYR A 322 -8.21 -5.08 20.50
C TYR A 322 -7.74 -3.64 20.31
N ARG A 323 -8.59 -2.76 19.77
CA ARG A 323 -8.26 -1.35 19.55
C ARG A 323 -8.57 -0.44 20.73
N GLN A 324 -9.39 -0.93 21.65
CA GLN A 324 -9.89 -0.19 22.82
C GLN A 324 -9.02 -0.38 24.07
N SER A 325 -8.00 -1.25 24.00
CA SER A 325 -6.96 -1.46 25.03
C SER A 325 -5.71 -0.64 24.75
#